data_AF-A0A959GK85-F1
#
_entry.id   AF-A0A959GK85-F1
#
_cell.length_a   1.000
_cell.length_b   1.000
_cell.length_c   1.000
_cell.angle_alpha   90.00
_cell.angle_beta   90.00
_cell.angle_gamma   90.00
#
_symmetry.space_group_name_H-M   'P 1'
#
loop_
_entity.id
_entity.type
_entity.pdbx_description
1 polymer ?
#
loop_
_entity_poly.entity_id
_entity_poly.type
_entity_poly.pdbx_seq_one_letter_code
_entity_poly.pdbx_strand_id
1 'polypeptide(L)'
;IHGLAKKEGKGKVTVHFRQEDGGLAVTIRDNGVGYRPGADGEHSPRHRSVGMTVTQKRLELLGSKGEEVVRISALEGEESGTEVRILIGINTGRT
;
A
#
# COMPACT_ATOMS: atom_id res chain seq x y z
N ILE A 1 2.76 -10.71 -2.41
CA ILE A 1 3.33 -9.77 -1.41
C ILE A 1 3.87 -10.61 -0.26
N HIS A 2 5.17 -10.56 0.00
CA HIS A 2 5.80 -11.38 1.05
C HIS A 2 6.09 -10.57 2.33
N GLY A 3 6.17 -9.23 2.24
CA GLY A 3 6.28 -8.32 3.40
C GLY A 3 7.38 -8.74 4.38
N LEU A 4 7.05 -8.75 5.67
CA LEU A 4 7.95 -9.15 6.76
C LEU A 4 8.08 -10.66 6.95
N ALA A 5 7.26 -11.49 6.29
CA ALA A 5 7.15 -12.92 6.60
C ALA A 5 8.44 -13.71 6.37
N LYS A 6 9.31 -13.24 5.47
CA LYS A 6 10.60 -13.84 5.13
C LYS A 6 11.81 -13.04 5.65
N LYS A 7 11.58 -12.02 6.49
CA LYS A 7 12.67 -11.20 7.03
C LYS A 7 13.31 -11.93 8.21
N GLU A 8 14.63 -12.07 8.19
CA GLU A 8 15.39 -12.49 9.37
C GLU A 8 15.57 -11.31 10.34
N GLY A 9 15.41 -11.56 11.64
CA GLY A 9 15.51 -10.54 12.67
C GLY A 9 14.23 -9.71 12.89
N LYS A 10 14.37 -8.52 13.48
CA LYS A 10 13.21 -7.69 13.88
C LYS A 10 12.57 -7.02 12.66
N GLY A 11 11.26 -7.22 12.50
CA GLY A 11 10.44 -6.49 11.55
C GLY A 11 9.94 -5.15 12.11
N LYS A 12 9.80 -4.16 11.24
CA LYS A 12 9.24 -2.85 11.55
C LYS A 12 8.20 -2.50 10.49
N VAL A 13 7.03 -2.07 10.96
CA VAL A 13 6.01 -1.40 10.14
C VAL A 13 5.80 -0.01 10.69
N THR A 14 5.75 0.98 9.81
CA THR A 14 5.41 2.36 10.17
C THR A 14 4.20 2.81 9.37
N VAL A 15 3.31 3.55 10.03
CA VAL A 15 2.15 4.16 9.39
C VAL A 15 2.19 5.64 9.69
N HIS A 16 2.20 6.45 8.64
CA HIS A 16 2.20 7.90 8.73
C HIS A 16 0.94 8.45 8.08
N PHE A 17 0.31 9.40 8.77
CA PHE A 17 -0.91 10.06 8.34
C PHE A 17 -0.63 11.55 8.16
N ARG A 18 -1.02 12.09 7.01
CA ARG A 18 -0.88 13.51 6.72
C ARG A 18 -2.13 14.01 6.00
N GLN A 19 -2.72 15.08 6.52
CA GLN A 19 -3.77 15.79 5.80
C GLN A 19 -3.15 16.59 4.66
N GLU A 20 -3.68 16.45 3.47
CA GLU A 20 -3.28 17.18 2.26
C GLU A 20 -4.53 17.78 1.60
N ASP A 21 -4.33 18.77 0.72
CA ASP A 21 -5.45 19.38 -0.02
C ASP A 21 -6.15 18.30 -0.86
N GLY A 22 -7.40 17.98 -0.50
CA GLY A 22 -8.20 16.95 -1.16
C GLY A 22 -8.29 15.60 -0.44
N GLY A 23 -7.63 15.39 0.72
CA GLY A 23 -7.83 14.17 1.50
C GLY A 23 -6.80 13.85 2.58
N LEU A 24 -6.80 12.60 3.02
CA LEU A 24 -5.83 12.04 3.97
C LEU A 24 -4.84 11.16 3.21
N ALA A 25 -3.59 11.61 3.14
CA ALA A 25 -2.47 10.81 2.65
C ALA A 25 -1.98 9.87 3.77
N VAL A 26 -1.98 8.57 3.48
CA VAL A 26 -1.51 7.51 4.37
C VAL A 26 -0.31 6.84 3.74
N THR A 27 0.82 6.80 4.44
CA THR A 27 2.02 6.09 4.00
C THR A 27 2.31 4.96 4.96
N ILE A 28 2.35 3.73 4.44
CA ILE A 28 2.67 2.51 5.17
C ILE A 28 4.00 2.00 4.66
N ARG A 29 4.97 1.79 5.55
CA ARG A 29 6.26 1.18 5.19
C ARG A 29 6.53 -0.04 6.04
N ASP A 30 7.02 -1.10 5.41
CA ASP A 30 7.68 -2.22 6.10
C ASP A 30 9.14 -2.32 5.68
N ASN A 31 9.99 -2.85 6.55
CA ASN A 31 11.41 -3.13 6.26
C ASN A 31 11.67 -4.62 5.91
N GLY A 32 10.67 -5.27 5.29
CA GLY A 32 10.72 -6.67 4.90
C GLY A 32 11.52 -6.92 3.63
N VAL A 33 11.37 -8.09 3.03
CA VAL A 33 12.09 -8.46 1.80
C VAL A 33 11.65 -7.66 0.56
N GLY A 34 10.66 -6.79 0.74
CA GLY A 34 10.09 -5.90 -0.26
C GLY A 34 9.03 -6.52 -1.16
N TYR A 35 8.42 -5.66 -1.97
CA TYR A 35 7.56 -6.04 -3.08
C TYR A 35 8.40 -6.24 -4.34
N ARG A 36 8.56 -7.50 -4.78
CA ARG A 36 9.22 -7.84 -6.05
C ARG A 36 8.18 -8.23 -7.10
N PRO A 37 7.77 -7.33 -8.00
CA PRO A 37 6.92 -7.72 -9.12
C PRO A 37 7.70 -8.71 -10.01
N GLY A 38 7.22 -9.94 -10.14
CA GLY A 38 7.80 -10.97 -11.01
C GLY A 38 8.70 -12.03 -10.36
N ALA A 39 8.94 -11.99 -9.04
CA ALA A 39 9.65 -13.07 -8.33
C ALA A 39 8.76 -14.30 -8.07
N ASP A 40 7.45 -14.13 -8.15
CA ASP A 40 6.49 -15.20 -8.34
C ASP A 40 6.21 -15.24 -9.84
N GLY A 41 6.53 -16.37 -10.48
CA GLY A 41 6.55 -16.51 -11.94
C GLY A 41 5.32 -15.96 -12.66
N GLU A 42 5.60 -15.42 -13.85
CA GLU A 42 4.68 -15.09 -14.93
C GLU A 42 3.62 -14.01 -14.69
N HIS A 43 3.73 -12.97 -15.52
CA HIS A 43 2.64 -12.23 -16.16
C HIS A 43 1.22 -12.70 -15.80
N SER A 44 0.69 -12.17 -14.71
CA SER A 44 -0.73 -12.29 -14.43
C SER A 44 -1.18 -11.18 -13.48
N PRO A 45 -2.13 -10.30 -13.89
CA PRO A 45 -2.80 -9.33 -13.00
C PRO A 45 -3.69 -10.00 -11.92
N ARG A 46 -3.43 -11.29 -11.65
CA ARG A 46 -4.31 -12.27 -11.02
C ARG A 46 -3.91 -12.63 -9.59
N HIS A 47 -2.76 -12.17 -9.10
CA HIS A 47 -2.36 -12.36 -7.70
C HIS A 47 -2.45 -11.07 -6.87
N ARG A 48 -3.54 -10.30 -7.05
CA ARG A 48 -4.05 -9.46 -5.97
C ARG A 48 -4.55 -10.40 -4.89
N SER A 49 -3.95 -10.37 -3.70
CA SER A 49 -4.48 -11.15 -2.57
C SER A 49 -5.94 -10.76 -2.33
N VAL A 50 -6.74 -11.68 -1.79
CA VAL A 50 -8.12 -11.36 -1.37
C VAL A 50 -8.12 -10.14 -0.47
N GLY A 51 -7.15 -10.03 0.45
CA GLY A 51 -6.97 -8.87 1.31
C GLY A 51 -6.78 -7.55 0.54
N MET A 52 -5.95 -7.53 -0.50
CA MET A 52 -5.75 -6.34 -1.34
C MET A 52 -7.01 -5.98 -2.13
N THR A 53 -7.71 -6.97 -2.67
CA THR A 53 -8.96 -6.76 -3.41
C THR A 53 -10.06 -6.19 -2.51
N VAL A 54 -10.19 -6.72 -1.29
CA VAL A 54 -11.13 -6.21 -0.29
C VAL A 54 -10.76 -4.79 0.15
N THR A 55 -9.47 -4.52 0.33
CA THR A 55 -8.98 -3.18 0.69
C THR A 55 -9.27 -2.16 -0.41
N GLN A 56 -9.04 -2.50 -1.67
CA GLN A 56 -9.36 -1.63 -2.81
C GLN A 56 -10.86 -1.29 -2.85
N LYS A 57 -11.74 -2.30 -2.73
CA LYS A 57 -13.19 -2.08 -2.66
C LYS A 57 -13.61 -1.17 -1.50
N ARG A 58 -12.96 -1.29 -0.33
CA ARG A 58 -13.25 -0.41 0.82
C ARG A 58 -12.82 1.03 0.57
N LEU A 59 -11.68 1.23 -0.10
CA LEU A 59 -11.20 2.57 -0.47
C LEU A 59 -12.12 3.24 -1.50
N GLU A 60 -12.66 2.48 -2.45
CA GLU A 60 -13.69 2.95 -3.40
C GLU A 60 -14.95 3.45 -2.67
N LEU A 61 -15.41 2.71 -1.64
CA LEU A 61 -16.55 3.12 -0.82
C LEU A 61 -16.29 4.41 -0.02
N LEU A 62 -15.04 4.67 0.35
CA LEU A 62 -14.63 5.90 1.04
C LEU A 62 -14.50 7.10 0.08
N GLY A 63 -15.01 7.00 -1.15
CA GLY A 63 -15.02 8.11 -2.11
C GLY A 63 -13.69 8.32 -2.84
N SER A 64 -12.73 7.42 -2.66
CA SER A 64 -11.44 7.48 -3.36
C SER A 64 -11.57 6.75 -4.69
N LYS A 65 -11.53 7.47 -5.82
CA LYS A 65 -11.72 6.91 -7.17
C LYS A 65 -10.46 7.14 -8.03
N GLY A 66 -10.06 6.12 -8.79
CA GLY A 66 -8.95 6.19 -9.77
C GLY A 66 -7.74 5.32 -9.42
N GLU A 67 -6.85 5.10 -10.39
CA GLU A 67 -5.62 4.30 -10.22
C GLU A 67 -4.58 4.96 -9.30
N GLU A 68 -4.73 6.25 -8.98
CA GLU A 68 -3.80 6.99 -8.12
C GLU A 68 -4.06 6.80 -6.61
N VAL A 69 -5.16 6.14 -6.22
CA VAL A 69 -5.59 5.99 -4.82
C VAL A 69 -4.65 5.10 -4.01
N VAL A 70 -4.05 4.08 -4.64
CA VAL A 70 -3.07 3.19 -3.97
C VAL A 70 -1.87 3.02 -4.87
N ARG A 71 -0.70 3.45 -4.38
CA ARG A 71 0.59 3.23 -5.04
C ARG A 71 1.45 2.33 -4.17
N ILE A 72 1.99 1.27 -4.77
CA ILE A 72 2.90 0.34 -4.10
C ILE A 72 4.27 0.48 -4.77
N SER A 73 5.31 0.62 -3.97
CA SER A 73 6.69 0.72 -4.44
C SER A 73 7.62 -0.11 -3.55
N ALA A 74 8.69 -0.63 -4.14
CA ALA A 74 9.78 -1.21 -3.39
C ALA A 74 10.64 -0.09 -2.80
N LEU A 75 11.08 -0.27 -1.55
CA LEU A 75 12.13 0.54 -0.96
C LEU A 75 13.44 -0.22 -1.15
N GLU A 76 14.39 0.41 -1.84
CA GLU A 76 15.75 -0.10 -2.07
C GLU A 76 16.75 0.75 -1.28
N GLY A 77 17.68 0.12 -0.57
CA GLY A 77 18.64 0.81 0.30
C GLY A 77 19.11 -0.05 1.48
N GLU A 78 19.63 0.60 2.53
CA GLU A 78 20.19 -0.04 3.73
C GLU A 78 19.19 -0.97 4.45
N GLU A 79 17.90 -0.64 4.41
CA GLU A 79 16.81 -1.56 4.70
C GLU A 79 15.91 -1.67 3.46
N SER A 80 15.86 -2.85 2.85
CA SER A 80 14.86 -3.14 1.81
C SER A 80 13.46 -3.21 2.41
N GLY A 81 12.43 -2.95 1.61
CA GLY A 81 11.07 -2.86 2.13
C GLY A 81 9.99 -2.62 1.09
N THR A 82 8.76 -2.44 1.57
CA THR A 82 7.63 -2.01 0.75
C THR A 82 7.10 -0.70 1.29
N GLU A 83 6.83 0.25 0.39
CA GLU A 83 6.05 1.44 0.69
C GLU A 83 4.70 1.37 -0.03
N VAL A 84 3.62 1.54 0.71
CA VAL A 84 2.26 1.69 0.21
C VAL A 84 1.78 3.10 0.54
N ARG A 85 1.45 3.87 -0.49
CA ARG A 85 0.81 5.18 -0.35
C ARG A 85 -0.66 5.06 -0.70
N ILE A 86 -1.52 5.57 0.17
CA ILE A 86 -2.96 5.58 0.00
C ILE A 86 -3.45 7.02 0.13
N LEU A 87 -4.20 7.52 -0.84
CA LEU A 87 -4.90 8.79 -0.72
C LEU A 87 -6.38 8.54 -0.48
N ILE A 88 -6.86 8.91 0.71
CA ILE A 88 -8.27 8.78 1.07
C ILE A 88 -8.95 10.12 0.87
N GLY A 89 -9.85 10.20 -0.11
CA GLY A 89 -10.67 11.40 -0.31
C GLY A 89 -11.62 11.59 0.88
N ILE A 90 -11.41 12.63 1.67
CA ILE A 90 -12.35 13.00 2.74
C ILE A 90 -13.36 13.95 2.12
N ASN A 91 -14.48 13.41 1.64
CA ASN A 91 -15.61 14.26 1.26
C ASN A 91 -16.28 14.71 2.57
N THR A 92 -15.84 15.84 3.13
CA THR A 92 -16.58 16.52 4.18
C THR A 92 -17.91 16.93 3.55
N GLY A 93 -18.97 16.17 3.84
CA GLY A 93 -20.31 16.48 3.37
C GLY A 93 -20.63 17.93 3.69
N ARG A 94 -20.66 18.78 2.65
CA ARG A 94 -21.44 20.01 2.71
C ARG A 94 -22.89 19.57 2.66
N THR A 95 -23.52 19.63 3.83
CA THR A 95 -24.97 19.63 4.01
C THR A 95 -25.60 20.81 3.26
#